data_AF-A0A924JVD5-F1
#
_entry.id   AF-A0A924JVD5-F1
#
_cell.length_a   1.000
_cell.length_b   1.000
_cell.length_c   1.000
_cell.angle_alpha   90.00
_cell.angle_beta   90.00
_cell.angle_gamma   90.00
#
_symmetry.space_group_name_H-M   'P 1'
#
loop_
_entity.id
_entity.type
_entity.pdbx_description
1 polymer ?
#
loop_
_entity_poly.entity_id
_entity_poly.type
_entity_poly.pdbx_seq_one_letter_code
_entity_poly.pdbx_strand_id
1 'polypeptide(L)'
;MSIFGQAIVDTKAAGAATAAPGVAATVVTLGILPAGTYRVSAVVVNTGTAETSTAGLANMGLYHGSTLVAALPTISAPVRQEFERVTVNGAESISVKSIAAAIAGSMYVASLSAVRLGG
;
A
#
# COMPACT_ATOMS: atom_id res chain seq x y z
N MET A 1 27.44 28.77 1.42
CA MET A 1 27.41 27.32 1.72
C MET A 1 26.02 27.00 2.26
N SER A 2 25.12 26.50 1.42
CA SER A 2 23.83 25.96 1.84
C SER A 2 23.51 24.79 0.94
N ILE A 3 23.67 23.61 1.51
CA ILE A 3 23.49 22.33 0.85
C ILE A 3 21.98 22.11 0.84
N PHE A 4 21.31 22.43 -0.27
CA PHE A 4 19.94 21.95 -0.52
C PHE A 4 20.00 20.44 -0.79
N GLY A 5 20.24 19.67 0.26
CA GLY A 5 20.11 18.23 0.29
C GLY A 5 18.92 17.85 1.15
N GLN A 6 17.69 18.25 0.78
CA GLN A 6 16.55 17.51 1.30
C GLN A 6 16.67 16.11 0.71
N ALA A 7 17.05 15.14 1.55
CA ALA A 7 17.09 13.75 1.17
C ALA A 7 15.73 13.37 0.59
N ILE A 8 15.69 13.11 -0.71
CA ILE A 8 14.57 12.42 -1.34
C ILE A 8 14.62 11.02 -0.73
N VAL A 9 13.90 10.84 0.37
CA VAL A 9 13.71 9.52 0.98
C VAL A 9 12.76 8.79 0.05
N ASP A 10 13.32 8.03 -0.90
CA ASP A 10 12.61 7.04 -1.70
C ASP A 10 12.62 5.72 -0.93
N THR A 11 11.61 5.51 -0.10
CA THR A 11 11.46 4.25 0.64
C THR A 11 10.59 3.31 -0.17
N LYS A 12 11.09 2.10 -0.43
CA LYS A 12 10.38 1.05 -1.15
C LYS A 12 10.25 -0.20 -0.30
N ALA A 13 9.10 -0.85 -0.40
CA ALA A 13 8.86 -2.17 0.19
C ALA A 13 8.08 -3.03 -0.81
N ALA A 14 8.47 -4.29 -0.93
CA ALA A 14 7.71 -5.30 -1.64
C ALA A 14 7.27 -6.37 -0.62
N GLY A 15 5.97 -6.64 -0.58
CA GLY A 15 5.40 -7.70 0.23
C GLY A 15 5.60 -9.06 -0.44
N ALA A 16 5.73 -10.10 0.38
CA ALA A 16 5.64 -11.47 -0.11
C ALA A 16 4.20 -11.77 -0.57
N ALA A 17 4.05 -12.85 -1.36
CA ALA A 17 2.75 -13.32 -1.76
C ALA A 17 1.91 -13.70 -0.53
N THR A 18 0.74 -13.09 -0.39
CA THR A 18 -0.21 -13.32 0.71
C THR A 18 -1.42 -14.06 0.16
N ALA A 19 -1.57 -15.34 0.53
CA ALA A 19 -2.70 -16.16 0.13
C ALA A 19 -3.94 -15.82 0.97
N ALA A 20 -5.08 -15.62 0.28
CA ALA A 20 -6.39 -15.37 0.88
C ALA A 20 -6.36 -14.48 2.16
N PRO A 21 -5.84 -13.24 2.08
CA PRO A 21 -5.75 -12.35 3.24
C PRO A 21 -7.12 -12.18 3.92
N GLY A 22 -7.18 -12.46 5.23
CA GLY A 22 -8.35 -12.15 6.06
C GLY A 22 -8.57 -10.65 6.19
N VAL A 23 -9.65 -10.20 6.83
CA VAL A 23 -9.93 -8.76 7.03
C VAL A 23 -8.78 -8.08 7.78
N ALA A 24 -8.37 -6.89 7.31
CA ALA A 24 -7.27 -6.08 7.87
C ALA A 24 -5.88 -6.75 7.86
N ALA A 25 -5.72 -7.87 7.14
CA ALA A 25 -4.44 -8.51 6.94
C ALA A 25 -3.51 -7.58 6.13
N THR A 26 -2.27 -7.46 6.60
CA THR A 26 -1.27 -6.60 5.98
C THR A 26 -0.54 -7.37 4.88
N VAL A 27 -0.56 -6.83 3.66
CA VAL A 27 0.12 -7.43 2.49
C VAL A 27 1.53 -6.88 2.33
N VAL A 28 1.70 -5.58 2.56
CA VAL A 28 3.01 -4.91 2.55
C VAL A 28 2.99 -3.72 3.49
N THR A 29 4.15 -3.42 4.08
CA THR A 29 4.36 -2.25 4.93
C THR A 29 5.66 -1.58 4.54
N LEU A 30 5.60 -0.27 4.28
CA LEU A 30 6.76 0.60 4.38
C LEU A 30 7.06 0.80 5.85
N GLY A 31 8.33 0.67 6.23
CA GLY A 31 8.79 0.93 7.60
C GLY A 31 8.44 2.35 8.08
N ILE A 32 8.83 2.65 9.30
CA ILE A 32 8.57 3.95 9.92
C ILE A 32 9.14 5.07 9.05
N LEU A 33 8.27 5.99 8.63
CA LEU A 33 8.68 7.16 7.85
C LEU A 33 8.84 8.39 8.77
N PRO A 34 9.82 9.26 8.51
CA PRO A 34 9.89 10.56 9.15
C PRO A 34 8.63 11.38 8.94
N ALA A 35 8.37 12.35 9.81
CA ALA A 35 7.25 13.26 9.63
C ALA A 35 7.40 14.06 8.32
N GLY A 36 6.31 14.18 7.57
CA GLY A 36 6.29 14.97 6.33
C GLY A 36 5.24 14.52 5.33
N THR A 37 5.23 15.18 4.18
CA THR A 37 4.30 14.92 3.10
C THR A 37 4.94 14.02 2.05
N TYR A 38 4.26 12.94 1.68
CA TYR A 38 4.76 11.95 0.73
C TYR A 38 3.84 11.80 -0.48
N ARG A 39 4.44 11.49 -1.63
CA ARG A 39 3.75 10.84 -2.75
C ARG A 39 3.96 9.34 -2.61
N VAL A 40 2.87 8.61 -2.49
CA VAL A 40 2.89 7.16 -2.29
C VAL A 40 2.37 6.48 -3.54
N SER A 41 3.11 5.52 -4.08
CA SER A 41 2.64 4.63 -5.14
C SER A 41 2.41 3.25 -4.54
N ALA A 42 1.21 2.72 -4.72
CA ALA A 42 0.85 1.35 -4.35
C ALA A 42 0.58 0.55 -5.63
N VAL A 43 1.26 -0.58 -5.77
CA VAL A 43 1.00 -1.55 -6.83
C VAL A 43 0.57 -2.84 -6.19
N VAL A 44 -0.61 -3.34 -6.56
CA VAL A 44 -1.16 -4.60 -6.05
C VAL A 44 -1.58 -5.48 -7.20
N VAL A 45 -1.22 -6.76 -7.12
CA VAL A 45 -1.54 -7.76 -8.12
C VAL A 45 -2.21 -8.94 -7.44
N ASN A 46 -3.33 -9.42 -7.98
CA ASN A 46 -3.86 -10.74 -7.66
C ASN A 46 -3.30 -11.74 -8.68
N THR A 47 -2.50 -12.69 -8.22
CA THR A 47 -1.90 -13.77 -9.02
C THR A 47 -2.58 -15.12 -8.78
N GLY A 48 -3.62 -15.15 -7.95
CA GLY A 48 -4.42 -16.35 -7.70
C GLY A 48 -5.34 -16.69 -8.87
N THR A 49 -5.73 -17.96 -8.94
CA THR A 49 -6.60 -18.50 -10.00
C THR A 49 -8.07 -18.57 -9.58
N ALA A 50 -8.39 -18.26 -8.31
CA ALA A 50 -9.76 -18.25 -7.85
C ALA A 50 -10.56 -17.13 -8.54
N GLU A 51 -11.72 -17.52 -9.07
CA GLU A 51 -12.54 -16.74 -9.97
C GLU A 51 -12.67 -15.27 -9.58
N THR A 52 -12.52 -14.43 -10.59
CA THR A 52 -12.79 -12.99 -10.64
C THR A 52 -14.27 -12.66 -10.41
N SER A 53 -14.89 -13.21 -9.36
CA SER A 53 -16.13 -12.68 -8.84
C SER A 53 -15.81 -11.33 -8.20
N THR A 54 -16.38 -10.27 -8.74
CA THR A 54 -16.26 -8.90 -8.21
C THR A 54 -16.76 -8.77 -6.76
N ALA A 55 -17.54 -9.74 -6.27
CA ALA A 55 -17.94 -9.83 -4.87
C ALA A 55 -16.91 -10.55 -3.95
N GLY A 56 -15.93 -11.26 -4.51
CA GLY A 56 -14.96 -12.09 -3.77
C GLY A 56 -13.52 -11.57 -3.75
N LEU A 57 -13.21 -10.51 -4.50
CA LEU A 57 -11.90 -9.87 -4.43
C LEU A 57 -11.82 -9.06 -3.13
N ALA A 58 -10.78 -9.29 -2.33
CA ALA A 58 -10.49 -8.41 -1.21
C ALA A 58 -10.19 -7.02 -1.77
N ASN A 59 -11.08 -6.05 -1.55
CA ASN A 59 -10.74 -4.66 -1.71
C ASN A 59 -9.56 -4.38 -0.79
N MET A 60 -8.48 -3.82 -1.34
CA MET A 60 -7.32 -3.43 -0.55
C MET A 60 -7.42 -1.94 -0.24
N GLY A 61 -6.75 -1.49 0.80
CA GLY A 61 -6.68 -0.07 1.17
C GLY A 61 -5.25 0.34 1.45
N LEU A 62 -4.93 1.59 1.16
CA LEU A 62 -3.74 2.23 1.67
C LEU A 62 -4.04 2.73 3.09
N TYR A 63 -3.22 2.33 4.04
CA TYR A 63 -3.31 2.72 5.43
C TYR A 63 -2.09 3.53 5.85
N HIS A 64 -2.33 4.52 6.69
CA HIS A 64 -1.33 5.24 7.46
C HIS A 64 -1.60 4.94 8.94
N GLY A 65 -0.69 4.19 9.56
CA GLY A 65 -0.93 3.58 10.88
C GLY A 65 -2.16 2.67 10.87
N SER A 66 -3.19 3.03 11.65
CA SER A 66 -4.50 2.38 11.69
C SER A 66 -5.55 3.05 10.79
N THR A 67 -5.25 4.22 10.23
CA THR A 67 -6.20 5.03 9.48
C THR A 67 -6.21 4.62 8.01
N LEU A 68 -7.39 4.38 7.45
CA LEU A 68 -7.56 4.18 6.01
C LEU A 68 -7.39 5.53 5.31
N VAL A 69 -6.39 5.65 4.45
CA VAL A 69 -6.18 6.82 3.59
C VAL A 69 -7.15 6.76 2.41
N ALA A 70 -7.20 5.61 1.75
CA ALA A 70 -8.07 5.38 0.60
C ALA A 70 -8.20 3.88 0.28
N ALA A 71 -9.35 3.51 -0.26
CA ALA A 71 -9.54 2.20 -0.86
C ALA A 71 -8.91 2.15 -2.26
N LEU A 72 -8.29 1.02 -2.58
CA LEU A 72 -7.80 0.72 -3.93
C LEU A 72 -8.96 0.21 -4.80
N PRO A 73 -8.89 0.43 -6.13
CA PRO A 73 -9.79 -0.21 -7.07
C PRO A 73 -9.80 -1.74 -6.93
N THR A 74 -10.88 -2.36 -7.38
CA THR A 74 -11.01 -3.83 -7.43
C THR A 74 -9.86 -4.44 -8.24
N ILE A 75 -9.15 -5.40 -7.64
CA ILE A 75 -7.91 -5.98 -8.19
C ILE A 75 -8.25 -7.19 -9.08
N SER A 76 -8.86 -6.92 -10.24
CA SER A 76 -9.07 -7.93 -11.30
C SER A 76 -7.88 -8.02 -12.27
N ALA A 77 -6.97 -7.05 -12.19
CA ALA A 77 -5.70 -6.95 -12.91
C ALA A 77 -4.69 -6.23 -12.00
N PRO A 78 -3.39 -6.14 -12.36
CA PRO A 78 -2.45 -5.29 -11.65
C PRO A 78 -2.99 -3.86 -11.50
N VAL A 79 -3.22 -3.44 -10.26
CA VAL A 79 -3.66 -2.09 -9.92
C VAL A 79 -2.43 -1.29 -9.50
N ARG A 80 -2.21 -0.14 -10.14
CA ARG A 80 -1.28 0.87 -9.67
C ARG A 80 -2.07 2.12 -9.33
N GLN A 81 -1.93 2.59 -8.10
CA GLN A 81 -2.55 3.81 -7.62
C GLN A 81 -1.50 4.72 -7.02
N GLU A 82 -1.55 5.99 -7.39
CA GLU A 82 -0.74 7.03 -6.76
C GLU A 82 -1.61 7.87 -5.83
N PHE A 83 -1.04 8.19 -4.68
CA PHE A 83 -1.63 9.01 -3.64
C PHE A 83 -0.71 10.19 -3.40
N GLU A 84 -1.16 11.37 -3.79
CA GLU A 84 -0.43 12.60 -3.53
C GLU A 84 -0.75 13.11 -2.13
N ARG A 85 0.27 13.70 -1.50
CA ARG A 85 0.14 14.40 -0.21
C ARG A 85 -0.36 13.52 0.96
N VAL A 86 0.17 12.31 1.07
CA VAL A 86 0.00 11.50 2.29
C VAL A 86 0.85 12.10 3.40
N THR A 87 0.20 12.74 4.37
CA THR A 87 0.86 13.37 5.52
C THR A 87 1.15 12.34 6.59
N VAL A 88 2.42 12.14 6.89
CA VAL A 88 2.90 11.28 7.97
C VAL A 88 3.27 12.15 9.17
N ASN A 89 2.71 11.87 10.34
CA ASN A 89 2.96 12.65 11.56
C ASN A 89 4.30 12.30 12.25
N GLY A 90 5.03 11.35 11.68
CA GLY A 90 6.25 10.77 12.23
C GLY A 90 5.95 9.54 13.08
N ALA A 91 6.89 8.59 13.12
CA ALA A 91 6.73 7.32 13.83
C ALA A 91 5.62 6.39 13.30
N GLU A 92 5.03 6.69 12.15
CA GLU A 92 3.96 5.89 11.54
C GLU A 92 4.44 5.17 10.27
N SER A 93 3.85 4.01 10.03
CA SER A 93 4.08 3.19 8.83
C SER A 93 2.99 3.41 7.79
N ILE A 94 3.33 3.24 6.52
CA ILE A 94 2.36 3.17 5.43
C ILE A 94 2.23 1.72 5.00
N SER A 95 1.01 1.22 4.86
CA SER A 95 0.77 -0.20 4.56
C SER A 95 -0.37 -0.40 3.57
N VAL A 96 -0.33 -1.50 2.83
CA VAL A 96 -1.50 -2.01 2.12
C VAL A 96 -2.10 -3.12 2.95
N LYS A 97 -3.38 -2.98 3.27
CA LYS A 97 -4.13 -4.01 4.00
C LYS A 97 -5.40 -4.37 3.24
N SER A 98 -5.90 -5.58 3.46
CA SER A 98 -7.21 -5.99 3.01
C SER A 98 -8.31 -5.29 3.81
N ILE A 99 -9.31 -4.75 3.11
CA ILE A 99 -10.52 -4.16 3.68
C ILE A 99 -11.56 -5.26 3.95
N ALA A 100 -11.60 -6.28 3.10
CA ALA A 100 -12.48 -7.43 3.20
C ALA A 100 -11.67 -8.73 3.12
N ALA A 101 -12.24 -9.84 3.58
CA ALA A 101 -11.61 -11.15 3.45
C ALA A 101 -11.55 -11.57 1.97
N ALA A 102 -10.37 -12.00 1.52
CA ALA A 102 -10.21 -12.59 0.20
C ALA A 102 -10.75 -14.03 0.17
N ILE A 103 -11.24 -14.44 -1.00
CA ILE A 103 -11.63 -15.84 -1.24
C ILE A 103 -10.39 -16.77 -1.30
N ALA A 104 -10.59 -18.01 -0.88
CA ALA A 104 -9.60 -19.07 -1.00
C ALA A 104 -9.15 -19.24 -2.47
N GLY A 105 -7.85 -19.39 -2.68
CA GLY A 105 -7.24 -19.47 -4.02
C GLY A 105 -6.90 -18.11 -4.65
N SER A 106 -7.19 -16.99 -3.98
CA SER A 106 -6.59 -15.68 -4.31
C SER A 106 -5.19 -15.56 -3.71
N MET A 107 -4.28 -14.89 -4.42
CA MET A 107 -2.93 -14.63 -3.95
C MET A 107 -2.55 -13.19 -4.29
N TYR A 108 -2.25 -12.38 -3.27
CA TYR A 108 -1.96 -10.97 -3.46
C TYR A 108 -0.49 -10.67 -3.25
N VAL A 109 0.09 -9.94 -4.19
CA VAL A 109 1.44 -9.36 -4.07
C VAL A 109 1.27 -7.85 -4.14
N ALA A 110 1.89 -7.13 -3.21
CA ALA A 110 1.84 -5.68 -3.19
C ALA A 110 3.24 -5.08 -3.08
N SER A 111 3.44 -3.93 -3.68
CA SER A 111 4.61 -3.10 -3.48
C SER A 111 4.20 -1.66 -3.20
N LEU A 112 4.97 -1.00 -2.36
CA LEU A 112 4.80 0.38 -1.99
C LEU A 112 6.10 1.14 -2.26
N SER A 113 5.96 2.37 -2.72
CA SER A 113 7.04 3.35 -2.72
C SER A 113 6.53 4.67 -2.18
N ALA A 114 7.28 5.31 -1.28
CA ALA A 114 6.98 6.64 -0.79
C ALA A 114 8.15 7.57 -1.10
N VAL A 115 7.83 8.70 -1.72
CA VAL A 115 8.78 9.77 -2.06
C VAL A 115 8.36 11.03 -1.31
N ARG A 116 9.24 11.57 -0.47
CA ARG A 116 8.97 12.81 0.26
C ARG A 116 8.87 13.99 -0.73
N LEU A 117 7.81 14.78 -0.63
CA LEU A 117 7.52 15.91 -1.53
C LEU A 117 8.16 17.25 -1.11
N GLY A 118 8.90 17.26 0.01
CA GLY A 118 9.46 18.47 0.61
C GLY A 118 8.50 19.11 1.62
N GLY A 119 9.05 19.45 2.78
CA GLY A 119 8.46 20.37 3.76
C GLY A 119 9.16 21.71 3.72
#